data_AF-A0A2D4YAV1-F1
#
_entry.id   AF-A0A2D4YAV1-F1
#
_cell.length_a   1.000
_cell.length_b   1.000
_cell.length_c   1.000
_cell.angle_alpha   90.00
_cell.angle_beta   90.00
_cell.angle_gamma   90.00
#
_symmetry.space_group_name_H-M   'P 1'
#
loop_
_entity.id
_entity.type
_entity.pdbx_description
1 polymer ?
#
loop_
_entity_poly.entity_id
_entity_poly.type
_entity_poly.pdbx_seq_one_letter_code
_entity_poly.pdbx_strand_id
1 'polypeptide(L)'
;MKKANKEAMEISCVEQTDQSYNGKIQNVLHYEYDEFMNQNFFGLNIVTNDSIENRISYQFLKESNSNLLEFIEIGQVIKKEKGKDYFELTLKNGISKTFKVPDCEK
;
A
#
# COMPACT_ATOMS: atom_id res chain seq x y z
N MET A 1 -11.54 -6.17 -19.60
CA MET A 1 -11.34 -6.19 -18.14
C MET A 1 -10.79 -4.87 -17.56
N LYS A 2 -10.91 -3.72 -18.24
CA LYS A 2 -10.32 -2.42 -17.78
C LYS A 2 -11.14 -1.66 -16.72
N LYS A 3 -12.45 -1.91 -16.61
CA LYS A 3 -13.35 -1.13 -15.71
C LYS A 3 -13.22 -1.52 -14.23
N ALA A 4 -13.28 -2.80 -13.92
CA ALA A 4 -13.23 -3.29 -12.53
C ALA A 4 -11.91 -2.94 -11.82
N ASN A 5 -10.78 -2.91 -12.55
CA ASN A 5 -9.49 -2.56 -11.98
C ASN A 5 -9.37 -1.06 -11.66
N LYS A 6 -9.93 -0.19 -12.51
CA LYS A 6 -9.95 1.25 -12.27
C LYS A 6 -10.87 1.59 -11.08
N GLU A 7 -12.07 1.00 -11.04
CA GLU A 7 -13.01 1.18 -9.93
C GLU A 7 -12.44 0.60 -8.61
N ALA A 8 -11.76 -0.54 -8.63
CA ALA A 8 -11.09 -1.10 -7.45
C ALA A 8 -9.88 -0.26 -6.98
N MET A 9 -9.14 0.35 -7.93
CA MET A 9 -8.11 1.34 -7.64
C MET A 9 -8.72 2.57 -6.96
N GLU A 10 -9.78 3.15 -7.54
CA GLU A 10 -10.45 4.34 -7.02
C GLU A 10 -11.10 4.10 -5.64
N ILE A 11 -11.78 2.98 -5.43
CA ILE A 11 -12.40 2.59 -4.15
C ILE A 11 -11.32 2.37 -3.07
N SER A 12 -10.22 1.66 -3.39
CA SER A 12 -9.10 1.51 -2.45
C SER A 12 -8.49 2.86 -2.06
N CYS A 13 -8.61 3.88 -2.91
CA CYS A 13 -7.93 5.14 -2.73
C CYS A 13 -8.71 6.15 -1.86
N VAL A 14 -10.01 6.28 -2.08
CA VAL A 14 -10.86 7.24 -1.35
C VAL A 14 -11.09 6.81 0.09
N GLU A 15 -11.29 5.51 0.36
CA GLU A 15 -11.56 5.02 1.72
C GLU A 15 -10.31 5.00 2.61
N GLN A 16 -9.10 4.82 2.04
CA GLN A 16 -7.87 4.61 2.83
C GLN A 16 -7.12 5.89 3.21
N THR A 17 -7.34 7.01 2.50
CA THR A 17 -6.65 8.29 2.78
C THR A 17 -7.24 9.01 4.00
N ASP A 18 -8.54 8.87 4.27
CA ASP A 18 -9.22 9.59 5.37
C ASP A 18 -9.47 8.74 6.63
N GLN A 19 -8.84 7.57 6.73
CA GLN A 19 -8.94 6.68 7.87
C GLN A 19 -7.62 6.57 8.64
N SER A 20 -7.73 6.36 9.96
CA SER A 20 -6.61 5.92 10.79
C SER A 20 -6.65 4.41 10.89
N TYR A 21 -5.50 3.76 10.80
CA TYR A 21 -5.42 2.32 10.99
C TYR A 21 -4.06 1.89 11.56
N ASN A 22 -4.08 0.73 12.20
CA ASN A 22 -2.90 0.00 12.63
C ASN A 22 -3.08 -1.45 12.16
N GLY A 23 -2.21 -1.89 11.26
CA GLY A 23 -2.35 -3.18 10.58
C GLY A 23 -1.04 -3.86 10.31
N LYS A 24 -1.10 -5.09 9.79
CA LYS A 24 0.08 -5.88 9.43
C LYS A 24 0.09 -6.15 7.94
N ILE A 25 1.28 -6.12 7.33
CA ILE A 25 1.47 -6.52 5.94
C ILE A 25 1.20 -8.03 5.86
N GLN A 26 0.13 -8.40 5.16
CA GLN A 26 -0.21 -9.80 4.91
C GLN A 26 0.51 -10.33 3.67
N ASN A 27 0.54 -9.53 2.61
CA ASN A 27 1.10 -9.93 1.31
C ASN A 27 1.73 -8.72 0.61
N VAL A 28 2.81 -8.99 -0.13
CA VAL A 28 3.43 -8.07 -1.09
C VAL A 28 3.24 -8.69 -2.49
N LEU A 29 2.55 -7.97 -3.37
CA LEU A 29 2.25 -8.43 -4.73
C LEU A 29 3.11 -7.66 -5.74
N HIS A 30 3.53 -8.31 -6.82
CA HIS A 30 4.33 -7.68 -7.88
C HIS A 30 3.56 -7.76 -9.19
N TYR A 31 3.58 -6.66 -9.95
CA TYR A 31 2.87 -6.53 -11.21
C TYR A 31 3.79 -5.93 -12.27
N GLU A 32 3.84 -6.56 -13.44
CA GLU A 32 4.59 -6.09 -14.60
C GLU A 32 3.59 -5.81 -15.73
N TYR A 33 3.63 -4.60 -16.29
CA TYR A 33 2.78 -4.21 -17.41
C TYR A 33 3.65 -3.88 -18.63
N ASP A 34 3.71 -4.86 -19.54
CA ASP A 34 4.56 -4.82 -20.74
C ASP A 34 3.96 -4.03 -21.91
N GLU A 35 2.70 -3.56 -21.80
CA GLU A 35 2.05 -2.81 -22.88
C GLU A 35 1.92 -1.32 -22.58
N PHE A 36 2.49 -0.51 -23.49
CA PHE A 36 2.40 0.95 -23.64
C PHE A 36 3.24 1.85 -22.70
N MET A 37 3.65 1.42 -21.50
CA MET A 37 4.52 2.26 -20.63
C MET A 37 5.70 1.55 -19.96
N ASN A 38 5.87 0.23 -20.11
CA ASN A 38 6.89 -0.57 -19.40
C ASN A 38 6.99 -0.18 -17.90
N GLN A 39 5.86 -0.24 -17.20
CA GLN A 39 5.80 0.16 -15.79
C GLN A 39 5.65 -1.04 -14.87
N ASN A 40 6.48 -1.07 -13.83
CA ASN A 40 6.48 -2.10 -12.81
C ASN A 40 5.86 -1.55 -11.53
N PHE A 41 4.92 -2.28 -10.96
CA PHE A 41 4.26 -1.92 -9.71
C PHE A 41 4.45 -3.00 -8.66
N PHE A 42 4.30 -2.61 -7.39
CA PHE A 42 4.08 -3.55 -6.31
C PHE A 42 2.89 -3.12 -5.45
N GLY A 43 2.20 -4.08 -4.86
CA GLY A 43 1.05 -3.87 -4.01
C GLY A 43 1.31 -4.33 -2.58
N LEU A 44 0.78 -3.58 -1.62
CA LEU A 44 0.77 -3.94 -0.20
C LEU A 44 -0.64 -4.27 0.22
N ASN A 45 -0.83 -5.45 0.80
CA ASN A 45 -2.07 -5.84 1.44
C ASN A 45 -1.90 -5.82 2.95
N ILE A 46 -2.68 -4.99 3.62
CA ILE A 46 -2.62 -4.72 5.05
C ILE A 46 -3.93 -5.18 5.68
N VAL A 47 -3.85 -6.01 6.71
CA VAL A 47 -5.03 -6.41 7.48
C VAL A 47 -5.11 -5.63 8.78
N THR A 48 -6.31 -5.15 9.11
CA THR A 48 -6.60 -4.38 10.32
C THR A 48 -7.59 -5.17 11.19
N ASN A 49 -7.39 -5.18 12.50
CA ASN A 49 -8.23 -5.91 13.49
C ASN A 49 -8.24 -7.45 13.40
N ASP A 50 -7.13 -8.09 13.00
CA ASP A 50 -7.00 -9.55 12.86
C ASP A 50 -8.09 -10.24 12.00
N SER A 51 -8.94 -9.47 11.32
CA SER A 51 -9.97 -9.95 10.40
C SER A 51 -9.55 -9.70 8.97
N ILE A 52 -9.67 -10.74 8.14
CA ILE A 52 -9.36 -10.70 6.70
C ILE A 52 -10.33 -9.80 5.94
N GLU A 53 -11.51 -9.52 6.52
CA GLU A 53 -12.54 -8.67 5.91
C GLU A 53 -12.15 -7.18 5.89
N ASN A 54 -11.31 -6.73 6.84
CA ASN A 54 -10.85 -5.34 6.90
C ASN A 54 -9.44 -5.22 6.30
N ARG A 55 -9.38 -5.35 4.98
CA ARG A 55 -8.14 -5.26 4.20
C ARG A 55 -7.99 -3.90 3.52
N ILE A 56 -6.81 -3.31 3.69
CA ILE A 56 -6.33 -2.09 3.04
C ILE A 56 -5.31 -2.52 1.99
N SER A 57 -5.49 -2.06 0.75
CA SER A 57 -4.60 -2.39 -0.37
C SER A 57 -4.03 -1.12 -1.00
N TYR A 58 -2.70 -1.01 -1.05
CA TYR A 58 -1.99 0.05 -1.76
C TYR A 58 -1.27 -0.52 -2.98
N GLN A 59 -1.10 0.31 -4.01
CA GLN A 59 -0.30 0.00 -5.19
C GLN A 59 0.69 1.13 -5.45
N PHE A 60 1.96 0.77 -5.69
CA PHE A 60 3.08 1.69 -5.85
C PHE A 60 3.79 1.44 -7.16
N LEU A 61 4.20 2.51 -7.84
CA LEU A 61 5.18 2.40 -8.92
C LEU A 61 6.55 2.03 -8.33
N LYS A 62 7.14 0.93 -8.81
CA LYS A 62 8.38 0.34 -8.28
C LYS A 62 9.57 1.28 -8.42
N GLU A 63 9.67 1.98 -9.55
CA GLU A 63 10.80 2.88 -9.84
C GLU A 63 10.86 4.04 -8.83
N SER A 64 9.72 4.67 -8.52
CA SER A 64 9.65 5.80 -7.58
C SER A 64 9.63 5.38 -6.11
N ASN A 65 9.42 4.10 -5.81
CA ASN A 65 9.26 3.58 -4.45
C ASN A 65 10.20 2.41 -4.14
N SER A 66 11.36 2.34 -4.82
CA SER A 66 12.37 1.29 -4.61
C SER A 66 12.83 1.22 -3.15
N ASN A 67 13.03 2.36 -2.50
CA ASN A 67 13.40 2.43 -1.08
C ASN A 67 12.36 1.77 -0.18
N LEU A 68 11.06 1.98 -0.42
CA LEU A 68 10.00 1.30 0.35
C LEU A 68 10.08 -0.21 0.10
N LEU A 69 10.23 -0.61 -1.17
CA LEU A 69 10.31 -2.01 -1.57
C LEU A 69 11.47 -2.76 -0.88
N GLU A 70 12.60 -2.09 -0.61
CA GLU A 70 13.75 -2.67 0.10
C GLU A 70 13.46 -2.99 1.59
N PHE A 71 12.51 -2.31 2.22
CA PHE A 71 12.24 -2.46 3.66
C PHE A 71 11.00 -3.29 3.98
N ILE A 72 10.05 -3.40 3.05
CA ILE A 72 8.78 -4.08 3.29
C ILE A 72 8.94 -5.59 3.39
N GLU A 73 8.35 -6.16 4.42
CA GLU A 73 8.28 -7.60 4.60
C GLU A 73 6.94 -8.00 5.20
N ILE A 74 6.49 -9.21 4.86
CA ILE A 74 5.27 -9.79 5.44
C ILE A 74 5.41 -9.87 6.96
N GLY A 75 4.34 -9.47 7.67
CA GLY A 75 4.24 -9.46 9.13
C GLY A 75 4.64 -8.13 9.79
N GLN A 76 5.28 -7.21 9.06
CA GLN A 76 5.61 -5.89 9.60
C GLN A 76 4.35 -5.04 9.85
N VAL A 77 4.44 -4.15 10.83
CA VAL A 77 3.33 -3.30 11.26
C VAL A 77 3.35 -1.98 10.47
N ILE A 78 2.18 -1.57 9.98
CA ILE A 78 1.95 -0.27 9.38
C ILE A 78 0.91 0.50 10.18
N LYS A 79 1.24 1.73 10.55
CA LYS A 79 0.33 2.68 11.20
C LYS A 79 0.12 3.90 10.32
N LYS A 80 -1.13 4.31 10.12
CA LYS A 80 -1.47 5.58 9.45
C LYS A 80 -2.42 6.38 10.31
N GLU A 81 -2.20 7.68 10.38
CA GLU A 81 -3.10 8.62 11.03
C GLU A 81 -4.02 9.30 10.02
N LYS A 82 -5.23 9.64 10.46
CA LYS A 82 -6.22 10.34 9.65
C LYS A 82 -5.67 11.70 9.20
N GLY A 83 -5.87 12.04 7.92
CA GLY A 83 -5.41 13.30 7.34
C GLY A 83 -3.90 13.39 7.07
N LYS A 84 -3.12 12.34 7.37
CA LYS A 84 -1.72 12.23 6.95
C LYS A 84 -1.63 11.53 5.60
N ASP A 85 -0.73 12.01 4.75
CA ASP A 85 -0.37 11.45 3.45
C ASP A 85 0.79 10.45 3.54
N TYR A 86 1.15 10.01 4.75
CA TYR A 86 2.18 9.01 5.01
C TYR A 86 1.70 7.96 5.99
N PHE A 87 2.29 6.78 5.92
CA PHE A 87 2.23 5.76 6.96
C PHE A 87 3.60 5.54 7.60
N GLU A 88 3.60 5.02 8.81
CA GLU A 88 4.78 4.55 9.53
C GLU A 88 4.87 3.02 9.42
N LEU A 89 6.02 2.52 8.96
CA LEU A 89 6.38 1.11 8.89
C LEU A 89 7.35 0.79 10.04
N THR A 90 6.97 -0.11 10.93
CA THR A 90 7.87 -0.64 11.95
C THR A 90 8.63 -1.85 11.40
N LEU A 91 9.94 -1.70 11.26
CA LEU A 91 10.85 -2.73 10.79
C LEU A 91 11.03 -3.83 11.85
N LYS A 92 11.58 -4.98 11.44
CA LYS A 92 11.84 -6.13 12.34
C LYS A 92 12.75 -5.82 13.53
N ASN A 93 13.64 -4.85 13.38
CA ASN A 93 14.53 -4.39 14.45
C ASN A 93 13.86 -3.36 15.38
N GLY A 94 12.57 -3.07 15.20
CA GLY A 94 11.81 -2.11 16.00
C GLY A 94 11.98 -0.65 15.57
N ILE A 95 12.82 -0.36 14.56
CA ILE A 95 12.96 0.99 14.01
C ILE A 95 11.75 1.30 13.13
N SER A 96 11.17 2.48 13.32
CA SER A 96 10.11 2.98 12.45
C SER A 96 10.66 3.85 11.32
N LYS A 97 10.08 3.69 10.13
CA LYS A 97 10.33 4.54 8.95
C LYS A 97 9.00 5.05 8.38
N THR A 98 9.00 6.24 7.81
CA THR A 98 7.80 6.83 7.22
C THR A 98 7.87 6.77 5.69
N PHE A 99 6.74 6.47 5.06
CA PHE A 99 6.62 6.40 3.62
C PHE A 99 5.34 7.07 3.16
N LYS A 100 5.41 7.76 2.01
CA LYS A 100 4.25 8.43 1.44
C LYS A 100 3.24 7.39 0.95
N VAL A 101 1.97 7.62 1.27
CA VAL A 101 0.84 6.91 0.68
C VAL A 101 0.71 7.39 -0.78
N PRO A 102 0.48 6.50 -1.76
CA PRO A 102 0.36 6.92 -3.15
C PRO A 102 -0.84 7.85 -3.29
N ASP A 103 -0.64 8.95 -4.02
CA ASP A 103 -1.72 9.89 -4.29
C ASP A 103 -2.77 9.20 -5.18
N CYS A 104 -4.03 9.41 -4.83
CA CYS A 104 -5.13 8.91 -5.63
C CYS A 104 -5.33 9.81 -6.84
N GLU A 105 -5.13 9.28 -8.04
CA GLU A 105 -5.58 9.97 -9.25
C GLU A 105 -7.10 10.15 -9.15
N LYS A 106 -7.55 11.41 -9.14
CA LYS A 106 -8.97 11.81 -9.14
C LYS A 106 -9.57 11.76 -10.53
#